data_AF-A0A2N3Y5Y3-F1
#
_entry.id   AF-A0A2N3Y5Y3-F1
#
_cell.length_a   1.000
_cell.length_b   1.000
_cell.length_c   1.000
_cell.angle_alpha   90.00
_cell.angle_beta   90.00
_cell.angle_gamma   90.00
#
_symmetry.space_group_name_H-M   'P 1'
#
loop_
_entity.id
_entity.type
_entity.pdbx_description
1 polymer ?
#
loop_
_entity_poly.entity_id
_entity_poly.type
_entity_poly.pdbx_seq_one_letter_code
_entity_poly.pdbx_strand_id
1 'polypeptide(L)'
;MSVRESLHLAWGGEPPGAPDHALRPAESRSWPDAGLELDRWPRGGIGALLDLALASAPQRRTGGVRLRRVPSAGGRYPIEAHVVHRGAAWRYDPVRHALVAPTRTARSTSDLQVVLSVNPLRTWWRYGPRSLPVLLLDLGHAIGAVLASATALGHPARATTGLGVDALAALAGLPCSGGVVRWPGCAPEFPLSVVEIDGSFTLPPVTSAECAPNPEPALDAIMAAHGEAAWALLAAALTELGREGPARQWQWRAPEPVTTELVTRATAPWAAVTSGDDAAAEWEALSSSAAPLAMGQVAVLRSASSDLVADLAPRSCGQPELVRSGAILLAAGTVDPDPGTAFDEHVGAGLAVHAAWLTATRLALPARPVGCWIDTVLRGSAGPARLLHALAVGGR
;
A
#
# COMPACT_ATOMS: atom_id res chain seq x y z
N MET A 1 13.56 15.58 11.08
CA MET A 1 12.63 16.74 11.24
C MET A 1 11.61 16.79 10.12
N SER A 2 12.03 16.56 8.87
CA SER A 2 11.17 16.58 7.69
C SER A 2 9.94 15.66 7.77
N VAL A 3 10.03 14.49 8.42
CA VAL A 3 8.86 13.59 8.58
C VAL A 3 7.77 14.22 9.42
N ARG A 4 8.10 14.79 10.58
CA ARG A 4 7.11 15.42 11.48
C ARG A 4 6.46 16.62 10.79
N GLU A 5 7.26 17.44 10.12
CA GLU A 5 6.78 18.59 9.36
C GLU A 5 5.87 18.16 8.20
N SER A 6 6.24 17.12 7.45
CA SER A 6 5.41 16.58 6.37
C SER A 6 4.08 16.00 6.89
N LEU A 7 4.10 15.31 8.04
CA LEU A 7 2.88 14.82 8.70
C LEU A 7 1.99 15.97 9.17
N HIS A 8 2.56 16.98 9.84
CA HIS A 8 1.81 18.16 10.27
C HIS A 8 1.19 18.89 9.08
N LEU A 9 1.93 19.03 7.98
CA LEU A 9 1.40 19.61 6.75
C LEU A 9 0.28 18.75 6.14
N ALA A 10 0.40 17.43 6.20
CA ALA A 10 -0.65 16.51 5.75
C ALA A 10 -1.92 16.62 6.61
N TRP A 11 -1.77 16.76 7.93
CA TRP A 11 -2.88 16.84 8.88
C TRP A 11 -3.55 18.22 8.89
N GLY A 12 -2.76 19.30 8.86
CA GLY A 12 -3.26 20.68 8.91
C GLY A 12 -3.59 21.29 7.54
N GLY A 13 -3.22 20.64 6.44
CA GLY A 13 -3.46 21.15 5.09
C GLY A 13 -4.95 21.19 4.73
N GLU A 14 -5.33 22.15 3.89
CA GLU A 14 -6.65 22.19 3.27
C GLU A 14 -6.94 20.90 2.47
N PRO A 15 -8.21 20.50 2.31
CA PRO A 15 -8.56 19.42 1.39
C PRO A 15 -7.98 19.68 0.02
N PRO A 16 -7.39 18.67 -0.65
CA PRO A 16 -6.94 18.88 -2.02
C PRO A 16 -8.16 19.31 -2.85
N GLY A 17 -7.97 20.33 -3.69
CA GLY A 17 -9.02 20.83 -4.57
C GLY A 17 -9.50 19.78 -5.58
N ALA A 18 -10.34 20.22 -6.53
CA ALA A 18 -10.73 19.37 -7.64
C ALA A 18 -9.48 18.83 -8.37
N PRO A 19 -9.42 17.53 -8.68
CA PRO A 19 -8.24 16.96 -9.31
C PRO A 19 -8.11 17.47 -10.74
N ASP A 20 -6.92 17.97 -11.12
CA ASP A 20 -6.59 18.13 -12.52
C ASP A 20 -6.21 16.78 -13.13
N HIS A 21 -7.15 16.19 -13.85
CA HIS A 21 -6.95 14.88 -14.49
C HIS A 21 -5.91 14.91 -15.62
N ALA A 22 -5.55 16.09 -16.17
CA ALA A 22 -4.47 16.21 -17.15
C ALA A 22 -3.09 15.93 -16.53
N LEU A 23 -2.95 16.14 -15.22
CA LEU A 23 -1.72 15.88 -14.46
C LEU A 23 -1.61 14.44 -13.94
N ARG A 24 -2.54 13.56 -14.33
CA ARG A 24 -2.56 12.18 -13.83
C ARG A 24 -1.37 11.38 -14.41
N PRO A 25 -0.48 10.80 -13.57
CA PRO A 25 0.57 9.90 -14.02
C PRO A 25 0.03 8.62 -14.67
N ALA A 26 0.88 7.95 -15.44
CA ALA A 26 0.57 6.65 -16.02
C ALA A 26 0.26 5.57 -14.95
N GLU A 27 -0.54 4.56 -15.31
CA GLU A 27 -0.95 3.48 -14.39
C GLU A 27 0.18 2.53 -13.99
N SER A 28 1.22 2.46 -14.82
CA SER A 28 2.49 1.81 -14.55
C SER A 28 3.62 2.62 -15.21
N ARG A 29 4.83 2.51 -14.64
CA ARG A 29 6.04 3.03 -15.27
C ARG A 29 6.27 2.30 -16.58
N SER A 30 6.53 3.05 -17.66
CA SER A 30 6.76 2.47 -18.97
C SER A 30 8.23 2.07 -19.14
N TRP A 31 8.45 0.91 -19.75
CA TRP A 31 9.78 0.38 -20.06
C TRP A 31 9.89 0.11 -21.56
N PRO A 32 11.08 0.27 -22.17
CA PRO A 32 11.31 -0.02 -23.59
C PRO A 32 11.07 -1.49 -23.98
N ASP A 33 11.41 -2.42 -23.09
CA ASP A 33 11.27 -3.86 -23.34
C ASP A 33 9.84 -4.36 -23.08
N ALA A 34 9.40 -5.32 -23.90
CA ALA A 34 8.09 -5.98 -23.73
C ALA A 34 7.97 -6.77 -22.41
N GLY A 35 9.11 -7.20 -21.85
CA GLY A 35 9.17 -7.99 -20.63
C GLY A 35 8.86 -9.47 -20.81
N LEU A 36 9.05 -10.21 -19.72
CA LEU A 36 8.62 -11.59 -19.55
C LEU A 36 7.19 -11.60 -18.99
N GLU A 37 6.21 -11.93 -19.82
CA GLU A 37 4.84 -12.15 -19.35
C GLU A 37 4.79 -13.29 -18.33
N LEU A 38 3.97 -13.10 -17.29
CA LEU A 38 3.80 -14.07 -16.23
C LEU A 38 2.46 -14.81 -16.36
N ASP A 39 2.49 -16.07 -15.99
CA ASP A 39 1.29 -16.87 -15.82
C ASP A 39 0.50 -16.41 -14.57
N ARG A 40 -0.81 -16.25 -14.72
CA ARG A 40 -1.72 -15.95 -13.60
C ARG A 40 -2.12 -17.20 -12.83
N TRP A 41 -2.59 -17.04 -11.60
CA TRP A 41 -3.19 -18.14 -10.84
C TRP A 41 -4.36 -18.77 -11.64
N PRO A 42 -4.53 -20.11 -11.66
CA PRO A 42 -3.93 -21.12 -10.78
C PRO A 42 -2.60 -21.71 -11.26
N ARG A 43 -2.00 -21.21 -12.35
CA ARG A 43 -0.65 -21.64 -12.74
C ARG A 43 0.32 -21.10 -11.68
N GLY A 44 1.10 -22.00 -11.06
CA GLY A 44 1.93 -21.72 -9.88
C GLY A 44 3.14 -20.79 -10.15
N GLY A 45 4.09 -20.78 -9.21
CA GLY A 45 5.32 -19.99 -9.32
C GLY A 45 5.14 -18.49 -9.01
N ILE A 46 6.09 -17.67 -9.47
CA ILE A 46 6.13 -16.23 -9.16
C ILE A 46 4.93 -15.49 -9.76
N GLY A 47 4.46 -15.92 -10.93
CA GLY A 47 3.28 -15.36 -11.57
C GLY A 47 2.03 -15.46 -10.70
N ALA A 48 1.75 -16.64 -10.12
CA ALA A 48 0.67 -16.83 -9.15
C ALA A 48 0.77 -15.85 -7.98
N LEU A 49 1.96 -15.78 -7.36
CA LEU A 49 2.21 -14.92 -6.21
C LEU A 49 1.90 -13.45 -6.52
N LEU A 50 2.41 -12.93 -7.65
CA LEU A 50 2.22 -11.54 -8.05
C LEU A 50 0.80 -11.26 -8.55
N ASP A 51 0.13 -12.25 -9.15
CA ASP A 51 -1.28 -12.15 -9.56
C ASP A 51 -2.22 -12.06 -8.36
N LEU A 52 -1.95 -12.83 -7.30
CA LEU A 52 -2.71 -12.78 -6.06
C LEU A 52 -2.38 -11.53 -5.23
N ALA A 53 -1.15 -11.02 -5.27
CA ALA A 53 -0.74 -9.91 -4.42
C ALA A 53 -1.02 -8.53 -5.04
N LEU A 54 -0.40 -8.24 -6.19
CA LEU A 54 -0.18 -6.85 -6.67
C LEU A 54 -0.73 -6.59 -8.07
N ALA A 55 -1.07 -7.62 -8.84
CA ALA A 55 -1.55 -7.45 -10.21
C ALA A 55 -2.79 -6.57 -10.29
N SER A 56 -2.92 -5.92 -11.45
CA SER A 56 -4.19 -5.39 -11.88
C SER A 56 -5.17 -6.51 -12.21
N ALA A 57 -6.45 -6.30 -11.87
CA ALA A 57 -7.56 -7.13 -12.30
C ALA A 57 -8.05 -6.59 -13.65
N PRO A 58 -7.85 -7.30 -14.78
CA PRO A 58 -8.07 -6.74 -16.11
C PRO A 58 -9.49 -6.20 -16.33
N GLN A 59 -10.48 -6.85 -15.73
CA GLN A 59 -11.90 -6.55 -15.91
C GLN A 59 -12.40 -5.43 -14.98
N ARG A 60 -11.60 -4.98 -14.00
CA ARG A 60 -12.05 -4.02 -12.99
C ARG A 60 -11.49 -2.63 -13.28
N ARG A 61 -12.36 -1.74 -13.75
CA ARG A 61 -12.00 -0.34 -14.01
C ARG A 61 -12.97 0.62 -13.34
N THR A 62 -12.44 1.67 -12.73
CA THR A 62 -13.23 2.76 -12.12
C THR A 62 -12.54 4.09 -12.42
N GLY A 63 -13.28 5.07 -12.96
CA GLY A 63 -12.71 6.39 -13.30
C GLY A 63 -11.50 6.30 -14.24
N GLY A 64 -11.56 5.37 -15.20
CA GLY A 64 -10.47 5.09 -16.14
C GLY A 64 -9.28 4.32 -15.54
N VAL A 65 -9.19 4.17 -14.21
CA VAL A 65 -8.14 3.41 -13.49
C VAL A 65 -8.41 1.92 -13.59
N ARG A 66 -7.42 1.10 -13.96
CA ARG A 66 -7.46 -0.35 -13.73
C ARG A 66 -7.16 -0.67 -12.27
N LEU A 67 -8.11 -1.30 -11.58
CA LEU A 67 -7.97 -1.62 -10.17
C LEU A 67 -7.00 -2.79 -9.96
N ARG A 68 -6.20 -2.71 -8.91
CA ARG A 68 -5.30 -3.79 -8.44
C ARG A 68 -5.95 -4.63 -7.34
N ARG A 69 -5.36 -5.79 -7.10
CA ARG A 69 -5.74 -6.71 -6.01
C ARG A 69 -5.51 -6.10 -4.62
N VAL A 70 -4.52 -5.23 -4.51
CA VAL A 70 -4.24 -4.45 -3.31
C VAL A 70 -5.07 -3.15 -3.35
N PRO A 71 -5.66 -2.68 -2.23
CA PRO A 71 -6.33 -1.39 -2.22
C PRO A 71 -5.28 -0.26 -2.25
N SER A 72 -5.68 0.90 -2.73
CA SER A 72 -4.87 2.12 -2.68
C SER A 72 -5.78 3.33 -2.67
N ALA A 73 -5.41 4.35 -1.91
CA ALA A 73 -6.18 5.58 -1.87
C ALA A 73 -6.34 6.18 -3.27
N GLY A 74 -7.58 6.42 -3.68
CA GLY A 74 -7.90 6.95 -5.01
C GLY A 74 -7.49 6.05 -6.18
N GLY A 75 -7.12 4.78 -5.93
CA GLY A 75 -6.62 3.86 -6.96
C GLY A 75 -5.32 4.35 -7.59
N ARG A 76 -4.40 4.92 -6.80
CA ARG A 76 -3.16 5.53 -7.31
C ARG A 76 -1.99 4.56 -7.41
N TYR A 77 -1.98 3.55 -6.55
CA TYR A 77 -1.02 2.46 -6.54
C TYR A 77 0.43 2.95 -6.61
N PRO A 78 0.89 3.70 -5.58
CA PRO A 78 2.22 4.29 -5.50
C PRO A 78 3.33 3.25 -5.31
N ILE A 79 2.98 2.02 -4.94
CA ILE A 79 3.95 0.97 -4.65
C ILE A 79 4.38 0.27 -5.95
N GLU A 80 5.67 0.33 -6.21
CA GLU A 80 6.35 -0.46 -7.23
C GLU A 80 6.97 -1.70 -6.56
N ALA A 81 7.14 -2.78 -7.33
CA ALA A 81 7.73 -4.02 -6.85
C ALA A 81 8.91 -4.43 -7.73
N HIS A 82 10.02 -4.74 -7.08
CA HIS A 82 11.23 -5.26 -7.71
C HIS A 82 11.46 -6.68 -7.21
N VAL A 83 11.41 -7.63 -8.14
CA VAL A 83 11.55 -9.05 -7.86
C VAL A 83 13.03 -9.41 -7.97
N VAL A 84 13.63 -9.91 -6.91
CA VAL A 84 15.02 -10.38 -6.88
C VAL A 84 15.01 -11.90 -6.73
N HIS A 85 15.71 -12.59 -7.61
CA HIS A 85 15.81 -14.05 -7.60
C HIS A 85 17.16 -14.47 -8.19
N ARG A 86 17.96 -15.19 -7.39
CA ARG A 86 19.25 -15.78 -7.78
C ARG A 86 20.22 -14.80 -8.46
N GLY A 87 20.42 -13.63 -7.86
CA GLY A 87 21.39 -12.63 -8.34
C GLY A 87 20.94 -11.85 -9.57
N ALA A 88 19.64 -11.88 -9.86
CA ALA A 88 19.00 -11.04 -10.85
C ALA A 88 17.81 -10.32 -10.22
N ALA A 89 17.56 -9.09 -10.67
CA ALA A 89 16.40 -8.31 -10.28
C ALA A 89 15.60 -7.89 -11.51
N TRP A 90 14.29 -7.92 -11.38
CA TRP A 90 13.32 -7.49 -12.38
C TRP A 90 12.38 -6.45 -11.78
N ARG A 91 11.81 -5.61 -12.64
CA ARG A 91 10.72 -4.72 -12.25
C ARG A 91 9.41 -5.39 -12.61
N TYR A 92 8.43 -5.31 -11.71
CA TYR A 92 7.12 -5.87 -11.99
C TYR A 92 6.20 -4.81 -12.60
N ASP A 93 5.65 -5.08 -13.78
CA ASP A 93 4.56 -4.31 -14.38
C ASP A 93 3.22 -4.96 -13.97
N PRO A 94 2.47 -4.40 -13.01
CA PRO A 94 1.23 -4.97 -12.53
C PRO A 94 0.08 -4.83 -13.54
N VAL A 95 0.19 -3.94 -14.52
CA VAL A 95 -0.85 -3.74 -15.54
C VAL A 95 -0.74 -4.83 -16.60
N ARG A 96 0.48 -5.07 -17.10
CA ARG A 96 0.76 -6.14 -18.06
C ARG A 96 0.89 -7.52 -17.42
N HIS A 97 1.12 -7.56 -16.10
CA HIS A 97 1.48 -8.78 -15.37
C HIS A 97 2.74 -9.42 -15.98
N ALA A 98 3.83 -8.65 -15.98
CA ALA A 98 5.09 -9.03 -16.59
C ALA A 98 6.29 -8.57 -15.75
N LEU A 99 7.42 -9.25 -15.91
CA LEU A 99 8.72 -8.83 -15.39
C LEU A 99 9.51 -8.12 -16.48
N VAL A 100 9.95 -6.88 -16.23
CA VAL A 100 10.59 -6.01 -17.21
C VAL A 100 11.97 -5.55 -16.72
N ALA A 101 12.79 -5.09 -17.67
CA ALA A 101 14.10 -4.46 -17.44
C ALA A 101 14.95 -5.22 -16.41
N PRO A 102 15.34 -6.48 -16.70
CA PRO A 102 16.14 -7.24 -15.77
C PRO A 102 17.53 -6.62 -15.60
N THR A 103 18.09 -6.73 -14.41
CA THR A 103 19.45 -6.33 -14.09
C THR A 103 20.13 -7.42 -13.28
N ARG A 104 21.46 -7.49 -13.35
CA ARG A 104 22.24 -8.39 -12.49
C ARG A 104 22.46 -7.69 -11.16
N THR A 105 22.32 -8.44 -10.07
CA THR A 105 22.59 -7.94 -8.72
C THR A 105 23.63 -8.82 -8.06
N ALA A 106 24.50 -8.20 -7.26
CA ALA A 106 25.56 -8.93 -6.54
C ALA A 106 25.04 -9.62 -5.26
N ARG A 107 23.77 -9.42 -4.91
CA ARG A 107 23.20 -9.82 -3.61
C ARG A 107 21.82 -10.45 -3.79
N SER A 108 21.69 -11.69 -3.31
CA SER A 108 20.44 -12.40 -3.09
C SER A 108 20.58 -13.04 -1.71
N THR A 109 19.69 -12.73 -0.78
CA THR A 109 19.76 -13.29 0.58
C THR A 109 18.79 -14.46 0.80
N SER A 110 17.83 -14.64 -0.12
CA SER A 110 16.89 -15.77 -0.16
C SER A 110 16.66 -16.24 -1.60
N ASP A 111 15.84 -17.28 -1.76
CA ASP A 111 15.39 -17.77 -3.08
C ASP A 111 14.64 -16.68 -3.86
N LEU A 112 13.68 -16.02 -3.21
CA LEU A 112 12.90 -14.93 -3.77
C LEU A 112 12.81 -13.77 -2.78
N GLN A 113 13.06 -12.56 -3.29
CA GLN A 113 12.81 -11.31 -2.56
C GLN A 113 11.94 -10.39 -3.42
N VAL A 114 11.07 -9.64 -2.77
CA VAL A 114 10.29 -8.56 -3.39
C VAL A 114 10.60 -7.27 -2.66
N VAL A 115 11.44 -6.41 -3.25
CA VAL A 115 11.68 -5.06 -2.72
C VAL A 115 10.50 -4.19 -3.13
N LEU A 116 9.86 -3.56 -2.15
CA LEU A 116 8.75 -2.65 -2.36
C LEU A 116 9.20 -1.21 -2.14
N SER A 117 8.87 -0.38 -3.11
CA SER A 117 9.29 1.02 -3.16
C SER A 117 8.12 1.94 -3.43
N VAL A 118 8.26 3.18 -2.95
CA VAL A 118 7.24 4.21 -3.04
C VAL A 118 7.62 5.17 -4.17
N ASN A 119 6.72 5.32 -5.14
CA ASN A 119 6.71 6.40 -6.12
C ASN A 119 5.69 7.47 -5.69
N PRO A 120 6.11 8.53 -4.97
CA PRO A 120 5.19 9.51 -4.39
C PRO A 120 4.41 10.31 -5.43
N LEU A 121 4.93 10.45 -6.66
CA LEU A 121 4.28 11.23 -7.72
C LEU A 121 2.86 10.73 -8.01
N ARG A 122 2.65 9.41 -7.94
CA ARG A 122 1.36 8.75 -8.20
C ARG A 122 0.25 9.18 -7.25
N THR A 123 0.60 9.57 -6.03
CA THR A 123 -0.33 10.05 -5.01
C THR A 123 -0.33 11.57 -4.93
N TRP A 124 0.84 12.19 -5.11
CA TRP A 124 1.06 13.63 -5.01
C TRP A 124 0.13 14.46 -5.89
N TRP A 125 -0.01 14.11 -7.17
CA TRP A 125 -0.85 14.91 -8.09
C TRP A 125 -2.29 15.08 -7.60
N ARG A 126 -2.80 14.10 -6.82
CA ARG A 126 -4.15 14.13 -6.26
C ARG A 126 -4.20 14.72 -4.85
N TYR A 127 -3.27 14.32 -3.98
CA TYR A 127 -3.36 14.58 -2.54
C TYR A 127 -2.38 15.66 -2.06
N GLY A 128 -1.45 16.09 -2.90
CA GLY A 128 -0.44 17.08 -2.60
C GLY A 128 0.22 16.79 -1.25
N PRO A 129 0.29 17.77 -0.34
CA PRO A 129 0.94 17.60 0.96
C PRO A 129 0.35 16.49 1.85
N ARG A 130 -0.88 16.05 1.57
CA ARG A 130 -1.56 14.98 2.34
C ARG A 130 -1.07 13.56 1.99
N SER A 131 -0.10 13.45 1.08
CA SER A 131 0.32 12.16 0.52
C SER A 131 1.06 11.26 1.50
N LEU A 132 1.88 11.79 2.41
CA LEU A 132 2.79 10.96 3.22
C LEU A 132 2.06 9.86 4.03
N PRO A 133 1.05 10.15 4.87
CA PRO A 133 0.32 9.11 5.61
C PRO A 133 -0.23 8.03 4.69
N VAL A 134 -0.80 8.45 3.56
CA VAL A 134 -1.48 7.58 2.60
C VAL A 134 -0.50 6.68 1.86
N LEU A 135 0.69 7.19 1.52
CA LEU A 135 1.76 6.39 0.92
C LEU A 135 2.21 5.26 1.86
N LEU A 136 2.28 5.53 3.16
CA LEU A 136 2.65 4.53 4.16
C LEU A 136 1.55 3.47 4.38
N LEU A 137 0.28 3.87 4.33
CA LEU A 137 -0.85 2.93 4.33
C LEU A 137 -0.79 2.00 3.11
N ASP A 138 -0.55 2.56 1.92
CA ASP A 138 -0.46 1.79 0.68
C ASP A 138 0.73 0.80 0.72
N LEU A 139 1.86 1.18 1.35
CA LEU A 139 2.97 0.28 1.62
C LEU A 139 2.55 -0.88 2.53
N GLY A 140 1.84 -0.59 3.62
CA GLY A 140 1.28 -1.61 4.51
C GLY A 140 0.34 -2.59 3.81
N HIS A 141 -0.53 -2.09 2.94
CA HIS A 141 -1.40 -2.94 2.10
C HIS A 141 -0.59 -3.82 1.15
N ALA A 142 0.45 -3.28 0.52
CA ALA A 142 1.28 -4.04 -0.41
C ALA A 142 2.08 -5.15 0.31
N ILE A 143 2.68 -4.84 1.46
CA ILE A 143 3.36 -5.85 2.30
C ILE A 143 2.36 -6.94 2.71
N GLY A 144 1.18 -6.54 3.21
CA GLY A 144 0.13 -7.48 3.61
C GLY A 144 -0.32 -8.39 2.46
N ALA A 145 -0.48 -7.82 1.26
CA ALA A 145 -0.88 -8.57 0.07
C ALA A 145 0.16 -9.62 -0.37
N VAL A 146 1.47 -9.28 -0.32
CA VAL A 146 2.54 -10.21 -0.68
C VAL A 146 2.65 -11.32 0.38
N LEU A 147 2.64 -10.98 1.67
CA LEU A 147 2.68 -11.95 2.77
C LEU A 147 1.48 -12.91 2.73
N ALA A 148 0.27 -12.38 2.54
CA ALA A 148 -0.95 -13.18 2.44
C ALA A 148 -0.92 -14.12 1.24
N SER A 149 -0.42 -13.65 0.09
CA SER A 149 -0.31 -14.45 -1.12
C SER A 149 0.73 -15.55 -1.01
N ALA A 150 1.88 -15.27 -0.40
CA ALA A 150 2.89 -16.30 -0.12
C ALA A 150 2.34 -17.37 0.83
N THR A 151 1.66 -16.94 1.91
CA THR A 151 1.02 -17.84 2.88
C THR A 151 -0.01 -18.75 2.19
N ALA A 152 -0.91 -18.17 1.37
CA ALA A 152 -1.94 -18.94 0.66
C ALA A 152 -1.39 -19.94 -0.39
N LEU A 153 -0.13 -19.75 -0.82
CA LEU A 153 0.59 -20.64 -1.72
C LEU A 153 1.48 -21.64 -0.96
N GLY A 154 1.47 -21.62 0.38
CA GLY A 154 2.28 -22.52 1.22
C GLY A 154 3.75 -22.12 1.32
N HIS A 155 4.08 -20.86 1.05
CA HIS A 155 5.45 -20.34 1.15
C HIS A 155 5.63 -19.51 2.43
N PRO A 156 6.57 -19.87 3.33
CA PRO A 156 6.97 -19.01 4.42
C PRO A 156 7.47 -17.67 3.87
N ALA A 157 7.00 -16.57 4.47
CA ALA A 157 7.39 -15.25 4.04
C ALA A 157 7.49 -14.28 5.22
N ARG A 158 8.39 -13.32 5.06
CA ARG A 158 8.65 -12.27 6.04
C ARG A 158 8.98 -10.97 5.35
N ALA A 159 8.40 -9.87 5.82
CA ALA A 159 8.82 -8.56 5.38
C ALA A 159 9.73 -7.90 6.41
N THR A 160 10.70 -7.12 5.92
CA THR A 160 11.60 -6.32 6.75
C THR A 160 11.56 -4.87 6.28
N THR A 161 11.38 -3.94 7.22
CA THR A 161 11.49 -2.48 7.03
C THR A 161 12.68 -1.95 7.83
N GLY A 162 13.16 -0.74 7.53
CA GLY A 162 14.25 -0.09 8.27
C GLY A 162 15.68 -0.47 7.85
N LEU A 163 15.85 -1.27 6.79
CA LEU A 163 17.17 -1.65 6.25
C LEU A 163 17.94 -0.50 5.57
N GLY A 164 17.27 0.62 5.30
CA GLY A 164 17.82 1.73 4.55
C GLY A 164 17.69 1.58 3.03
N VAL A 165 17.50 2.71 2.35
CA VAL A 165 17.29 2.80 0.90
C VAL A 165 18.49 2.26 0.12
N ASP A 166 19.72 2.55 0.56
CA ASP A 166 20.92 2.10 -0.15
C ASP A 166 21.05 0.56 -0.15
N ALA A 167 20.73 -0.09 0.97
CA ALA A 167 20.73 -1.54 1.07
C ALA A 167 19.65 -2.17 0.19
N LEU A 168 18.43 -1.64 0.24
CA LEU A 168 17.31 -2.13 -0.56
C LEU A 168 17.52 -1.89 -2.06
N ALA A 169 18.09 -0.75 -2.43
CA ALA A 169 18.46 -0.45 -3.81
C ALA A 169 19.56 -1.38 -4.33
N ALA A 170 20.56 -1.69 -3.51
CA ALA A 170 21.60 -2.65 -3.87
C ALA A 170 21.04 -4.07 -4.08
N LEU A 171 20.06 -4.49 -3.27
CA LEU A 171 19.35 -5.76 -3.45
C LEU A 171 18.61 -5.81 -4.79
N ALA A 172 17.90 -4.73 -5.15
CA ALA A 172 17.08 -4.64 -6.35
C ALA A 172 17.82 -4.12 -7.61
N GLY A 173 19.14 -3.90 -7.53
CA GLY A 173 19.95 -3.34 -8.62
C GLY A 173 19.42 -1.99 -9.12
N LEU A 174 19.03 -1.10 -8.20
CA LEU A 174 18.44 0.21 -8.51
C LEU A 174 19.51 1.31 -8.51
N PRO A 175 19.41 2.32 -9.40
CA PRO A 175 20.33 3.45 -9.42
C PRO A 175 20.05 4.39 -8.25
N CYS A 176 20.67 4.10 -7.10
CA CYS A 176 20.55 4.90 -5.89
C CYS A 176 21.71 5.89 -5.75
N SER A 177 21.37 7.14 -5.43
CA SER A 177 22.34 8.17 -5.08
C SER A 177 21.74 9.12 -4.05
N GLY A 178 22.41 9.29 -2.91
CA GLY A 178 21.95 10.20 -1.85
C GLY A 178 20.67 9.74 -1.15
N GLY A 179 20.50 8.43 -0.95
CA GLY A 179 19.36 7.86 -0.23
C GLY A 179 18.05 7.88 -1.03
N VAL A 180 18.13 7.90 -2.35
CA VAL A 180 16.96 7.93 -3.25
C VAL A 180 17.31 7.28 -4.59
N VAL A 181 16.36 6.51 -5.13
CA VAL A 181 16.48 5.92 -6.47
C VAL A 181 16.08 6.96 -7.50
N ARG A 182 16.96 7.20 -8.49
CA ARG A 182 16.75 8.20 -9.53
C ARG A 182 16.93 7.60 -10.91
N TRP A 183 15.88 7.71 -11.70
CA TRP A 183 15.89 7.37 -13.12
C TRP A 183 15.89 8.66 -13.95
N PRO A 184 16.61 8.71 -15.07
CA PRO A 184 16.60 9.89 -15.94
C PRO A 184 15.17 10.25 -16.36
N GLY A 185 14.74 11.47 -16.04
CA GLY A 185 13.43 12.00 -16.44
C GLY A 185 12.23 11.36 -15.74
N CYS A 186 12.39 10.66 -14.61
CA CYS A 186 11.28 10.12 -13.83
C CYS A 186 11.29 10.64 -12.39
N ALA A 187 10.15 10.54 -11.72
CA ALA A 187 10.06 10.81 -10.30
C ALA A 187 11.02 9.95 -9.46
N PRO A 188 11.53 10.51 -8.34
CA PRO A 188 12.30 9.77 -7.36
C PRO A 188 11.50 8.61 -6.78
N GLU A 189 12.19 7.56 -6.41
CA GLU A 189 11.63 6.34 -5.86
C GLU A 189 12.34 5.97 -4.56
N PHE A 190 11.57 5.47 -3.59
CA PHE A 190 12.05 5.22 -2.23
C PHE A 190 11.77 3.77 -1.86
N PRO A 191 12.74 2.84 -2.00
CA PRO A 191 12.60 1.49 -1.49
C PRO A 191 12.58 1.51 0.05
N LEU A 192 11.51 0.99 0.65
CA LEU A 192 11.27 1.08 2.10
C LEU A 192 11.06 -0.27 2.77
N SER A 193 10.86 -1.34 2.00
CA SER A 193 10.75 -2.69 2.54
C SER A 193 11.22 -3.76 1.56
N VAL A 194 11.52 -4.94 2.10
CA VAL A 194 11.73 -6.16 1.33
C VAL A 194 10.88 -7.28 1.92
N VAL A 195 10.28 -8.10 1.07
CA VAL A 195 9.62 -9.35 1.47
C VAL A 195 10.49 -10.51 1.01
N GLU A 196 11.03 -11.27 1.95
CA GLU A 196 11.77 -12.50 1.71
C GLU A 196 10.79 -13.67 1.74
N ILE A 197 10.84 -14.52 0.71
CA ILE A 197 9.91 -15.64 0.51
C ILE A 197 10.74 -16.90 0.29
N ASP A 198 10.51 -17.89 1.14
CA ASP A 198 11.17 -19.18 1.07
C ASP A 198 10.37 -20.12 0.17
N GLY A 199 11.01 -20.60 -0.90
CA GLY A 199 10.35 -21.47 -1.85
C GLY A 199 11.14 -21.69 -3.12
N SER A 200 10.90 -22.83 -3.77
CA SER A 200 11.51 -23.14 -5.06
C SER A 200 10.77 -22.44 -6.20
N PHE A 201 11.18 -21.22 -6.51
CA PHE A 201 10.71 -20.48 -7.67
C PHE A 201 11.61 -20.71 -8.89
N THR A 202 11.06 -20.51 -10.07
CA THR A 202 11.81 -20.57 -11.33
C THR A 202 11.55 -19.32 -12.16
N LEU A 203 12.63 -18.74 -12.67
CA LEU A 203 12.62 -17.68 -13.67
C LEU A 203 13.66 -18.00 -14.73
N PRO A 204 13.44 -17.59 -15.99
CA PRO A 204 14.45 -17.71 -17.01
C PRO A 204 15.70 -16.88 -16.63
N PRO A 205 16.90 -17.34 -17.02
CA PRO A 205 18.13 -16.59 -16.77
C PRO A 205 18.11 -15.25 -17.49
N VAL A 206 18.70 -14.24 -16.86
CA VAL A 206 18.82 -12.89 -17.44
C VAL A 206 19.94 -12.85 -18.48
N THR A 207 19.58 -12.53 -19.72
CA THR A 207 20.53 -12.36 -20.84
C THR A 207 20.61 -10.91 -21.33
N SER A 208 19.73 -10.02 -20.88
CA SER A 208 19.62 -8.65 -21.41
C SER A 208 20.40 -7.60 -20.61
N ALA A 209 20.66 -6.49 -21.28
CA ALA A 209 21.33 -5.32 -20.74
C ALA A 209 20.38 -4.51 -19.83
N GLU A 210 20.98 -3.76 -18.91
CA GLU A 210 20.27 -2.84 -18.03
C GLU A 210 19.53 -1.78 -18.86
N CYS A 211 18.27 -1.52 -18.49
CA CYS A 211 17.40 -0.58 -19.20
C CYS A 211 16.82 0.44 -18.23
N ALA A 212 16.73 1.70 -18.68
CA ALA A 212 16.05 2.76 -17.96
C ALA A 212 14.57 2.86 -18.40
N PRO A 213 13.67 3.31 -17.50
CA PRO A 213 12.29 3.56 -17.87
C PRO A 213 12.18 4.76 -18.81
N ASN A 214 11.06 4.83 -19.54
CA ASN A 214 10.76 6.00 -20.36
C ASN A 214 10.50 7.21 -19.45
N PRO A 215 10.99 8.42 -19.80
CA PRO A 215 10.73 9.64 -19.05
C PRO A 215 9.24 9.92 -18.83
N GLU A 216 8.92 10.55 -17.70
CA GLU A 216 7.57 10.96 -17.32
C GLU A 216 7.35 12.42 -17.79
N PRO A 217 6.58 12.65 -18.86
CA PRO A 217 6.56 13.95 -19.56
C PRO A 217 5.94 15.11 -18.76
N ALA A 218 5.18 14.82 -17.71
CA ALA A 218 4.51 15.81 -16.87
C ALA A 218 5.13 15.97 -15.47
N LEU A 219 6.33 15.42 -15.25
CA LEU A 219 6.97 15.35 -13.93
C LEU A 219 7.02 16.72 -13.23
N ASP A 220 7.61 17.71 -13.89
CA ASP A 220 7.81 19.04 -13.30
C ASP A 220 6.46 19.73 -13.02
N ALA A 221 5.50 19.62 -13.94
CA ALA A 221 4.17 20.17 -13.77
C ALA A 221 3.42 19.54 -12.58
N ILE A 222 3.54 18.23 -12.39
CA ILE A 222 2.92 17.51 -11.27
C ILE A 222 3.58 17.92 -9.94
N MET A 223 4.90 18.01 -9.91
CA MET A 223 5.63 18.42 -8.72
C MET A 223 5.24 19.85 -8.30
N ALA A 224 5.12 20.76 -9.27
CA ALA A 224 4.77 22.16 -9.05
C ALA A 224 3.29 22.36 -8.65
N ALA A 225 2.37 21.47 -9.04
CA ALA A 225 0.92 21.65 -8.88
C ALA A 225 0.45 21.93 -7.45
N HIS A 226 1.18 21.44 -6.45
CA HIS A 226 0.88 21.63 -5.02
C HIS A 226 2.01 22.36 -4.26
N GLY A 227 2.90 23.04 -5.00
CA GLY A 227 4.02 23.79 -4.46
C GLY A 227 5.30 22.97 -4.31
N GLU A 228 6.40 23.48 -4.90
CA GLU A 228 7.71 22.82 -4.89
C GLU A 228 8.27 22.62 -3.49
N ALA A 229 8.05 23.58 -2.58
CA ALA A 229 8.50 23.48 -1.19
C ALA A 229 7.82 22.31 -0.45
N ALA A 230 6.52 22.10 -0.67
CA ALA A 230 5.79 21.00 -0.07
C ALA A 230 6.22 19.65 -0.66
N TRP A 231 6.51 19.61 -1.97
CA TRP A 231 7.10 18.44 -2.61
C TRP A 231 8.48 18.10 -2.05
N ALA A 232 9.35 19.10 -1.92
CA ALA A 232 10.69 18.95 -1.35
C ALA A 232 10.62 18.42 0.09
N LEU A 233 9.64 18.89 0.88
CA LEU A 233 9.39 18.40 2.23
C LEU A 233 8.97 16.92 2.24
N LEU A 234 8.06 16.51 1.35
CA LEU A 234 7.66 15.10 1.21
C LEU A 234 8.86 14.22 0.80
N ALA A 235 9.64 14.65 -0.18
CA ALA A 235 10.83 13.92 -0.62
C ALA A 235 11.86 13.80 0.51
N ALA A 236 12.09 14.87 1.27
CA ALA A 236 12.97 14.84 2.44
C ALA A 236 12.46 13.88 3.52
N ALA A 237 11.15 13.86 3.79
CA ALA A 237 10.53 12.94 4.72
C ALA A 237 10.72 11.47 4.30
N LEU A 238 10.50 11.15 3.03
CA LEU A 238 10.72 9.78 2.51
C LEU A 238 12.20 9.38 2.55
N THR A 239 13.12 10.31 2.28
CA THR A 239 14.56 10.09 2.47
C THR A 239 14.90 9.84 3.94
N GLU A 240 14.31 10.60 4.88
CA GLU A 240 14.51 10.42 6.33
C GLU A 240 14.00 9.06 6.80
N LEU A 241 12.82 8.63 6.34
CA LEU A 241 12.25 7.29 6.60
C LEU A 241 13.05 6.17 5.93
N GLY A 242 13.70 6.48 4.81
CA GLY A 242 14.56 5.59 4.07
C GLY A 242 15.97 5.46 4.64
N ARG A 243 16.31 6.11 5.76
CA ARG A 243 17.60 5.89 6.43
C ARG A 243 17.59 4.54 7.13
N GLU A 244 18.78 3.95 7.26
CA GLU A 244 18.95 2.76 8.08
C GLU A 244 18.55 3.08 9.54
N GLY A 245 17.78 2.17 10.12
CA GLY A 245 17.27 2.29 11.48
C GLY A 245 17.01 0.91 12.08
N PRO A 246 16.29 0.84 13.20
CA PRO A 246 15.91 -0.44 13.80
C PRO A 246 15.10 -1.27 12.79
N ALA A 247 15.66 -2.40 12.37
CA ALA A 247 14.97 -3.29 11.45
C ALA A 247 13.71 -3.85 12.12
N ARG A 248 12.56 -3.69 11.45
CA ARG A 248 11.28 -4.24 11.91
C ARG A 248 10.82 -5.34 10.98
N GLN A 249 10.32 -6.41 11.58
CA GLN A 249 9.95 -7.63 10.88
C GLN A 249 8.45 -7.87 10.99
N TRP A 250 7.85 -8.15 9.84
CA TRP A 250 6.43 -8.38 9.67
C TRP A 250 6.19 -9.78 9.13
N GLN A 251 5.18 -10.46 9.65
CA GLN A 251 4.74 -11.79 9.23
C GLN A 251 3.23 -11.80 9.16
N TRP A 252 2.66 -12.63 8.31
CA TRP A 252 1.22 -12.85 8.33
C TRP A 252 0.82 -13.56 9.63
N ARG A 253 -0.04 -12.92 10.43
CA ARG A 253 -0.54 -13.44 11.72
C ARG A 253 -2.05 -13.50 11.82
N ALA A 254 -2.75 -13.20 10.74
CA ALA A 254 -4.19 -13.36 10.64
C ALA A 254 -4.53 -14.81 10.20
N PRO A 255 -5.81 -15.22 10.21
CA PRO A 255 -6.19 -16.53 9.69
C PRO A 255 -5.65 -16.76 8.28
N GLU A 256 -5.25 -18.00 8.01
CA GLU A 256 -4.62 -18.39 6.75
C GLU A 256 -5.50 -17.96 5.55
N PRO A 257 -4.99 -17.13 4.62
CA PRO A 257 -5.77 -16.71 3.47
C PRO A 257 -5.92 -17.88 2.50
N VAL A 258 -7.10 -18.04 1.91
CA VAL A 258 -7.24 -18.95 0.77
C VAL A 258 -7.15 -18.18 -0.55
N THR A 259 -6.63 -18.86 -1.57
CA THR A 259 -6.40 -18.25 -2.90
C THR A 259 -7.67 -17.66 -3.52
N THR A 260 -8.83 -18.25 -3.26
CA THR A 260 -10.13 -17.73 -3.74
C THR A 260 -10.43 -16.34 -3.18
N GLU A 261 -10.23 -16.09 -1.88
CA GLU A 261 -10.40 -14.76 -1.27
C GLU A 261 -9.47 -13.74 -1.91
N LEU A 262 -8.22 -14.15 -2.15
CA LEU A 262 -7.23 -13.27 -2.75
C LEU A 262 -7.61 -12.88 -4.19
N VAL A 263 -8.20 -13.81 -4.96
CA VAL A 263 -8.69 -13.52 -6.31
C VAL A 263 -10.01 -12.75 -6.30
N THR A 264 -10.91 -12.98 -5.34
CA THR A 264 -12.25 -12.37 -5.38
C THR A 264 -12.28 -11.00 -4.72
N ARG A 265 -11.44 -10.74 -3.71
CA ARG A 265 -11.42 -9.48 -2.93
C ARG A 265 -11.54 -8.25 -3.81
N ALA A 266 -12.50 -7.40 -3.50
CA ALA A 266 -12.81 -6.20 -4.26
C ALA A 266 -13.30 -5.11 -3.31
N THR A 267 -12.95 -3.86 -3.61
CA THR A 267 -13.52 -2.72 -2.89
C THR A 267 -15.00 -2.63 -3.28
N ALA A 268 -15.89 -2.81 -2.31
CA ALA A 268 -17.32 -2.74 -2.54
C ALA A 268 -17.75 -1.30 -2.94
N PRO A 269 -18.76 -1.17 -3.83
CA PRO A 269 -19.44 0.10 -4.02
C PRO A 269 -20.22 0.48 -2.76
N TRP A 270 -20.38 1.77 -2.46
CA TRP A 270 -21.11 2.22 -1.28
C TRP A 270 -22.55 1.70 -1.20
N ALA A 271 -23.20 1.48 -2.34
CA ALA A 271 -24.54 0.90 -2.39
C ALA A 271 -24.62 -0.53 -1.81
N ALA A 272 -23.51 -1.25 -1.75
CA ALA A 272 -23.44 -2.58 -1.14
C ALA A 272 -22.98 -2.54 0.32
N VAL A 273 -22.35 -1.45 0.79
CA VAL A 273 -21.85 -1.31 2.16
C VAL A 273 -22.96 -0.68 3.01
N THR A 274 -24.03 -1.43 3.24
CA THR A 274 -25.21 -0.97 3.98
C THR A 274 -25.34 -1.70 5.31
N SER A 275 -26.09 -1.13 6.25
CA SER A 275 -26.48 -1.81 7.48
C SER A 275 -27.31 -3.05 7.16
N GLY A 276 -27.09 -4.12 7.91
CA GLY A 276 -27.86 -5.36 7.85
C GLY A 276 -28.05 -5.92 9.25
N ASP A 277 -28.29 -7.22 9.35
CA ASP A 277 -28.51 -7.88 10.64
C ASP A 277 -27.29 -7.78 11.57
N ASP A 278 -27.52 -7.97 12.88
CA ASP A 278 -26.46 -7.95 13.88
C ASP A 278 -25.45 -9.09 13.65
N ALA A 279 -24.27 -8.73 13.14
CA ALA A 279 -23.17 -9.63 12.80
C ALA A 279 -22.03 -9.57 13.83
N ALA A 280 -22.36 -9.64 15.13
CA ALA A 280 -21.39 -9.51 16.23
C ALA A 280 -20.16 -10.42 16.10
N ALA A 281 -20.38 -11.68 15.71
CA ALA A 281 -19.31 -12.66 15.52
C ALA A 281 -18.40 -12.28 14.34
N GLU A 282 -18.98 -11.77 13.25
CA GLU A 282 -18.22 -11.26 12.12
C GLU A 282 -17.39 -10.02 12.48
N TRP A 283 -17.94 -9.09 13.27
CA TRP A 283 -17.21 -7.93 13.77
C TRP A 283 -16.01 -8.32 14.64
N GLU A 284 -16.18 -9.32 15.51
CA GLU A 284 -15.10 -9.88 16.33
C GLU A 284 -14.03 -10.56 15.47
N ALA A 285 -14.42 -11.32 14.44
CA ALA A 285 -13.49 -11.95 13.51
C ALA A 285 -12.63 -10.91 12.76
N LEU A 286 -13.24 -9.80 12.34
CA LEU A 286 -12.52 -8.70 11.68
C LEU A 286 -11.47 -8.09 12.61
N SER A 287 -11.88 -7.73 13.83
CA SER A 287 -10.97 -7.18 14.86
C SER A 287 -9.82 -8.14 15.17
N SER A 288 -10.14 -9.42 15.40
CA SER A 288 -9.17 -10.47 15.73
C SER A 288 -8.16 -10.72 14.62
N SER A 289 -8.57 -10.55 13.36
CA SER A 289 -7.65 -10.68 12.21
C SER A 289 -6.73 -9.46 12.05
N ALA A 290 -7.19 -8.27 12.45
CA ALA A 290 -6.43 -7.02 12.31
C ALA A 290 -5.47 -6.77 13.48
N ALA A 291 -5.89 -7.06 14.72
CA ALA A 291 -5.15 -6.72 15.93
C ALA A 291 -3.70 -7.24 15.98
N PRO A 292 -3.37 -8.49 15.56
CA PRO A 292 -2.00 -8.99 15.61
C PRO A 292 -1.01 -8.28 14.67
N LEU A 293 -1.54 -7.48 13.74
CA LEU A 293 -0.81 -6.81 12.67
C LEU A 293 -0.75 -5.30 12.86
N ALA A 294 -1.61 -4.75 13.74
CA ALA A 294 -1.59 -3.36 14.09
C ALA A 294 -0.47 -3.08 15.10
N MET A 295 0.22 -1.94 14.90
CA MET A 295 1.14 -1.39 15.90
C MET A 295 0.43 -0.44 16.87
N GLY A 296 -0.77 -0.01 16.53
CA GLY A 296 -1.65 0.83 17.35
C GLY A 296 -2.92 0.10 17.79
N GLN A 297 -3.94 0.87 18.12
CA GLN A 297 -5.23 0.36 18.56
C GLN A 297 -6.12 -0.01 17.37
N VAL A 298 -6.86 -1.11 17.50
CA VAL A 298 -7.92 -1.49 16.56
C VAL A 298 -9.24 -1.59 17.31
N ALA A 299 -10.30 -1.02 16.75
CA ALA A 299 -11.64 -1.10 17.31
C ALA A 299 -12.67 -1.25 16.19
N VAL A 300 -13.78 -1.94 16.46
CA VAL A 300 -14.91 -2.03 15.55
C VAL A 300 -16.11 -1.31 16.15
N LEU A 301 -16.70 -0.40 15.38
CA LEU A 301 -17.87 0.39 15.76
C LEU A 301 -19.06 0.03 14.89
N ARG A 302 -20.23 -0.16 15.50
CA ARG A 302 -21.49 -0.29 14.75
C ARG A 302 -21.93 1.10 14.28
N SER A 303 -22.17 1.28 12.98
CA SER A 303 -22.41 2.62 12.42
C SER A 303 -23.76 3.19 12.83
N ALA A 304 -24.83 2.40 12.78
CA ALA A 304 -26.19 2.85 13.06
C ALA A 304 -26.41 3.39 14.49
N SER A 305 -25.52 3.05 15.43
CA SER A 305 -25.63 3.41 16.84
C SER A 305 -24.46 4.25 17.34
N SER A 306 -23.67 4.84 16.45
CA SER A 306 -22.44 5.54 16.82
C SER A 306 -22.45 6.99 16.36
N ASP A 307 -22.60 7.91 17.32
CA ASP A 307 -22.42 9.35 17.12
C ASP A 307 -21.04 9.65 16.52
N LEU A 308 -20.01 8.88 16.92
CA LEU A 308 -18.67 9.01 16.36
C LEU A 308 -18.65 8.72 14.85
N VAL A 309 -19.39 7.71 14.37
CA VAL A 309 -19.46 7.43 12.93
C VAL A 309 -20.18 8.55 12.18
N ALA A 310 -21.24 9.10 12.77
CA ALA A 310 -21.93 10.26 12.21
C ALA A 310 -21.01 11.49 12.12
N ASP A 311 -20.14 11.71 13.12
CA ASP A 311 -19.15 12.80 13.13
C ASP A 311 -18.00 12.58 12.12
N LEU A 312 -17.59 11.33 11.91
CA LEU A 312 -16.53 10.97 10.98
C LEU A 312 -16.98 11.05 9.52
N ALA A 313 -18.25 10.77 9.23
CA ALA A 313 -18.73 10.68 7.85
C ALA A 313 -18.59 11.99 7.04
N PRO A 314 -18.94 13.18 7.54
CA PRO A 314 -18.68 14.45 6.85
C PRO A 314 -17.20 14.69 6.55
N ARG A 315 -16.30 14.14 7.37
CA ARG A 315 -14.84 14.33 7.27
C ARG A 315 -14.17 13.36 6.30
N SER A 316 -14.88 12.35 5.79
CA SER A 316 -14.37 11.25 4.97
C SER A 316 -14.03 11.61 3.49
N CYS A 317 -13.59 12.84 3.23
CA CYS A 317 -13.33 13.40 1.90
C CYS A 317 -14.52 13.26 0.92
N GLY A 318 -15.74 13.53 1.38
CA GLY A 318 -16.95 13.44 0.54
C GLY A 318 -17.47 12.02 0.35
N GLN A 319 -17.33 11.15 1.36
CA GLN A 319 -17.96 9.83 1.41
C GLN A 319 -19.01 9.77 2.53
N PRO A 320 -20.05 10.62 2.50
CA PRO A 320 -21.10 10.63 3.54
C PRO A 320 -21.83 9.29 3.64
N GLU A 321 -21.78 8.43 2.62
CA GLU A 321 -22.38 7.11 2.64
C GLU A 321 -21.85 6.21 3.75
N LEU A 322 -20.70 6.55 4.34
CA LEU A 322 -20.14 5.90 5.52
C LEU A 322 -21.16 5.73 6.65
N VAL A 323 -22.09 6.68 6.87
CA VAL A 323 -23.09 6.54 7.96
C VAL A 323 -23.94 5.29 7.80
N ARG A 324 -24.09 4.81 6.56
CA ARG A 324 -24.94 3.70 6.20
C ARG A 324 -24.26 2.34 6.31
N SER A 325 -22.95 2.27 6.58
CA SER A 325 -22.29 0.96 6.73
C SER A 325 -22.89 0.16 7.89
N GLY A 326 -22.69 -1.16 7.92
CA GLY A 326 -23.06 -1.97 9.09
C GLY A 326 -22.12 -1.69 10.26
N ALA A 327 -20.82 -1.74 9.98
CA ALA A 327 -19.78 -1.43 10.94
C ALA A 327 -18.57 -0.77 10.28
N ILE A 328 -17.73 -0.18 11.12
CA ILE A 328 -16.44 0.39 10.72
C ILE A 328 -15.37 -0.13 11.67
N LEU A 329 -14.37 -0.80 11.09
CA LEU A 329 -13.13 -1.10 11.80
C LEU A 329 -12.20 0.10 11.69
N LEU A 330 -11.74 0.64 12.81
CA LEU A 330 -10.81 1.76 12.93
C LEU A 330 -9.45 1.25 13.38
N ALA A 331 -8.38 1.73 12.73
CA ALA A 331 -7.01 1.59 13.20
C ALA A 331 -6.48 2.96 13.60
N ALA A 332 -6.09 3.11 14.87
CA ALA A 332 -5.64 4.36 15.46
C ALA A 332 -4.24 4.23 16.07
N GLY A 333 -3.48 5.31 16.11
CA GLY A 333 -2.13 5.36 16.65
C GLY A 333 -1.87 6.61 17.47
N THR A 334 -0.60 6.93 17.64
CA THR A 334 -0.12 8.05 18.43
C THR A 334 -0.52 9.38 17.77
N VAL A 335 -0.84 10.42 18.56
CA VAL A 335 -1.29 11.73 18.02
C VAL A 335 -0.17 12.48 17.32
N ASP A 336 1.01 12.51 17.94
CA ASP A 336 2.21 13.20 17.46
C ASP A 336 3.46 12.28 17.55
N PRO A 337 3.47 11.18 16.77
CA PRO A 337 4.55 10.21 16.81
C PRO A 337 5.91 10.82 16.38
N ASP A 338 6.99 10.24 16.88
CA ASP A 338 8.30 10.40 16.23
C ASP A 338 8.30 9.70 14.84
N PRO A 339 9.26 9.99 13.96
CA PRO A 339 9.28 9.44 12.60
C PRO A 339 9.22 7.91 12.51
N GLY A 340 9.90 7.19 13.40
CA GLY A 340 9.92 5.73 13.40
C GLY A 340 8.56 5.16 13.82
N THR A 341 8.01 5.68 14.91
CA THR A 341 6.65 5.32 15.36
C THR A 341 5.61 5.63 14.29
N ALA A 342 5.71 6.79 13.62
CA ALA A 342 4.79 7.17 12.56
C ALA A 342 4.84 6.17 11.39
N PHE A 343 6.04 5.78 10.96
CA PHE A 343 6.23 4.78 9.92
C PHE A 343 5.58 3.44 10.29
N ASP A 344 5.94 2.92 11.46
CA ASP A 344 5.49 1.61 11.94
C ASP A 344 3.97 1.55 12.15
N GLU A 345 3.38 2.59 12.73
CA GLU A 345 1.94 2.67 12.97
C GLU A 345 1.14 2.76 11.66
N HIS A 346 1.58 3.54 10.66
CA HIS A 346 0.88 3.63 9.38
C HIS A 346 1.03 2.35 8.55
N VAL A 347 2.25 1.79 8.46
CA VAL A 347 2.46 0.51 7.76
C VAL A 347 1.66 -0.60 8.43
N GLY A 348 1.69 -0.68 9.75
CA GLY A 348 0.88 -1.62 10.54
C GLY A 348 -0.62 -1.43 10.34
N ALA A 349 -1.12 -0.19 10.31
CA ALA A 349 -2.54 0.11 10.06
C ALA A 349 -2.98 -0.31 8.65
N GLY A 350 -2.15 -0.09 7.63
CA GLY A 350 -2.39 -0.60 6.27
C GLY A 350 -2.49 -2.13 6.26
N LEU A 351 -1.54 -2.80 6.89
CA LEU A 351 -1.47 -4.27 6.97
C LEU A 351 -2.65 -4.87 7.76
N ALA A 352 -3.03 -4.26 8.88
CA ALA A 352 -4.15 -4.67 9.72
C ALA A 352 -5.51 -4.54 8.99
N VAL A 353 -5.74 -3.41 8.30
CA VAL A 353 -6.94 -3.24 7.49
C VAL A 353 -6.95 -4.19 6.29
N HIS A 354 -5.79 -4.53 5.72
CA HIS A 354 -5.71 -5.54 4.68
C HIS A 354 -6.20 -6.91 5.18
N ALA A 355 -5.77 -7.33 6.37
CA ALA A 355 -6.21 -8.58 6.98
C ALA A 355 -7.71 -8.59 7.29
N ALA A 356 -8.25 -7.51 7.87
CA ALA A 356 -9.69 -7.38 8.05
C ALA A 356 -10.45 -7.44 6.72
N TRP A 357 -9.92 -6.85 5.65
CA TRP A 357 -10.56 -6.88 4.34
C TRP A 357 -10.58 -8.29 3.71
N LEU A 358 -9.53 -9.09 3.91
CA LEU A 358 -9.53 -10.50 3.51
C LEU A 358 -10.55 -11.31 4.34
N THR A 359 -10.60 -11.07 5.65
CA THR A 359 -11.60 -11.70 6.53
C THR A 359 -13.03 -11.32 6.13
N ALA A 360 -13.30 -10.05 5.79
CA ALA A 360 -14.59 -9.64 5.26
C ALA A 360 -14.94 -10.37 3.96
N THR A 361 -13.96 -10.50 3.06
CA THR A 361 -14.12 -11.24 1.80
C THR A 361 -14.47 -12.71 2.05
N ARG A 362 -13.78 -13.37 2.98
CA ARG A 362 -14.07 -14.75 3.42
C ARG A 362 -15.50 -14.92 3.93
N LEU A 363 -15.96 -13.94 4.70
CA LEU A 363 -17.30 -13.93 5.29
C LEU A 363 -18.39 -13.48 4.31
N ALA A 364 -18.01 -13.20 3.04
CA ALA A 364 -18.85 -12.64 1.99
C ALA A 364 -19.47 -11.28 2.35
N LEU A 365 -18.80 -10.50 3.20
CA LEU A 365 -19.24 -9.16 3.58
C LEU A 365 -18.73 -8.11 2.58
N PRO A 366 -19.60 -7.22 2.09
CA PRO A 366 -19.18 -6.10 1.26
C PRO A 366 -18.33 -5.14 2.10
N ALA A 367 -17.08 -4.93 1.70
CA ALA A 367 -16.13 -4.13 2.46
C ALA A 367 -15.35 -3.15 1.58
N ARG A 368 -15.02 -2.00 2.16
CA ARG A 368 -14.33 -0.90 1.49
C ARG A 368 -13.33 -0.24 2.45
N PRO A 369 -12.02 -0.27 2.13
CA PRO A 369 -11.05 0.54 2.87
C PRO A 369 -11.35 2.03 2.71
N VAL A 370 -11.20 2.79 3.79
CA VAL A 370 -11.45 4.24 3.83
C VAL A 370 -10.27 4.91 4.52
N GLY A 371 -9.65 5.90 3.88
CA GLY A 371 -8.38 6.50 4.35
C GLY A 371 -8.43 8.02 4.49
N CYS A 372 -9.57 8.59 4.86
CA CYS A 372 -9.82 10.03 4.74
C CYS A 372 -10.07 10.75 6.08
N TRP A 373 -9.27 10.46 7.12
CA TRP A 373 -9.37 11.13 8.42
C TRP A 373 -8.00 11.43 9.03
N ILE A 374 -7.03 11.73 8.19
CA ILE A 374 -5.63 11.89 8.60
C ILE A 374 -5.45 12.96 9.71
N ASP A 375 -6.35 13.93 9.79
CA ASP A 375 -6.37 15.00 10.79
C ASP A 375 -7.09 14.64 12.10
N THR A 376 -7.85 13.53 12.13
CA THR A 376 -8.78 13.25 13.21
C THR A 376 -8.12 12.57 14.41
N VAL A 377 -8.35 13.15 15.59
CA VAL A 377 -7.95 12.60 16.88
C VAL A 377 -9.19 12.14 17.65
N LEU A 378 -9.27 10.85 17.91
CA LEU A 378 -10.27 10.22 18.75
C LEU A 378 -9.91 10.45 20.23
N ARG A 379 -10.91 10.68 21.07
CA ARG A 379 -10.74 10.79 22.53
C ARG A 379 -11.52 9.68 23.21
N GLY A 380 -10.81 8.72 23.77
CA GLY A 380 -11.40 7.58 24.49
C GLY A 380 -10.90 7.47 25.91
N SER A 381 -11.37 6.44 26.63
CA SER A 381 -10.92 6.11 27.98
C SER A 381 -9.42 5.77 28.06
N ALA A 382 -8.85 5.28 26.96
CA ALA A 382 -7.41 5.01 26.83
C ALA A 382 -6.57 6.26 26.50
N GLY A 383 -7.18 7.45 26.43
CA GLY A 383 -6.54 8.69 26.02
C GLY A 383 -6.78 9.04 24.56
N PRO A 384 -6.11 10.10 24.05
CA PRO A 384 -6.24 10.54 22.68
C PRO A 384 -5.45 9.63 21.71
N ALA A 385 -6.03 9.29 20.57
CA ALA A 385 -5.40 8.51 19.51
C ALA A 385 -5.74 9.07 18.14
N ARG A 386 -4.79 9.13 17.22
CA ARG A 386 -5.02 9.61 15.84
C ARG A 386 -5.59 8.48 14.99
N LEU A 387 -6.67 8.74 14.26
CA LEU A 387 -7.22 7.78 13.31
C LEU A 387 -6.29 7.68 12.10
N LEU A 388 -5.73 6.50 11.86
CA LEU A 388 -4.78 6.26 10.79
C LEU A 388 -5.45 5.68 9.55
N HIS A 389 -6.35 4.70 9.75
CA HIS A 389 -7.02 4.00 8.65
C HIS A 389 -8.34 3.38 9.11
N ALA A 390 -9.21 3.00 8.16
CA ALA A 390 -10.41 2.22 8.47
C ALA A 390 -10.84 1.27 7.35
N LEU A 391 -11.78 0.40 7.71
CA LEU A 391 -12.55 -0.45 6.81
C LEU A 391 -14.04 -0.27 7.11
N ALA A 392 -14.80 0.21 6.13
CA ALA A 392 -16.26 0.19 6.19
C ALA A 392 -16.76 -1.18 5.71
N VAL A 393 -17.68 -1.79 6.44
CA VAL A 393 -18.20 -3.13 6.16
C VAL A 393 -19.73 -3.10 6.24
N GLY A 394 -20.40 -3.71 5.25
CA GLY A 394 -21.84 -3.87 5.27
C GLY A 394 -22.27 -5.06 6.12
N GLY A 395 -23.52 -5.04 6.58
CA GLY A 395 -24.16 -6.19 7.20
C GLY A 395 -24.53 -7.26 6.17
N ARG A 396 -25.07 -8.38 6.66
CA ARG A 396 -25.68 -9.41 5.82
C ARG A 396 -27.11 -9.06 5.42
#